data_AF-A0A496WM23-F1
#
_entry.id   AF-A0A496WM23-F1
#
_cell.length_a   1.000
_cell.length_b   1.000
_cell.length_c   1.000
_cell.angle_alpha   90.00
_cell.angle_beta   90.00
_cell.angle_gamma   90.00
#
_symmetry.space_group_name_H-M   'P 1'
#
loop_
_entity.id
_entity.type
_entity.pdbx_description
1 polymer ?
#
loop_
_entity_poly.entity_id
_entity_poly.type
_entity_poly.pdbx_seq_one_letter_code
_entity_poly.pdbx_strand_id
1 'polypeptide(L)' 'MYKAGQLSAILVFFLTISSAANAYLDPGTGSMLLQGIIASIALGLFTIKTWWYRLVSFFPNRQQNQKAEEDATIPPEK' A
#
# COMPACT_ATOMS: atom_id res chain seq x y z
N MET A 1 18.47 -23.86 53.99
CA MET A 1 19.51 -23.44 53.03
C MET A 1 19.08 -23.63 51.57
N TYR A 2 18.27 -24.65 51.24
CA TYR A 2 17.83 -24.93 49.85
C TYR A 2 16.87 -23.88 49.25
N LYS A 3 16.04 -23.21 50.06
CA LYS A 3 15.07 -22.20 49.58
C LYS A 3 15.72 -20.94 49.00
N ALA A 4 16.86 -20.51 49.56
CA ALA A 4 17.60 -19.34 49.06
C ALA A 4 18.24 -19.63 47.70
N GLY A 5 18.80 -20.84 47.52
CA GLY A 5 19.33 -21.32 46.23
C GLY A 5 18.26 -21.49 45.15
N GLN A 6 17.05 -21.90 45.54
CA GLN A 6 15.90 -21.95 44.63
C GLN A 6 15.46 -20.55 44.20
N LEU A 7 15.45 -19.58 45.11
CA LEU A 7 15.06 -18.20 44.78
C LEU A 7 16.04 -17.57 43.78
N SER A 8 17.34 -17.78 43.98
CA SER A 8 18.38 -17.30 43.05
C SER A 8 18.34 -18.04 41.71
N ALA A 9 18.06 -19.35 41.68
CA ALA A 9 17.86 -20.09 40.44
C ALA A 9 16.63 -19.60 39.64
N ILE A 10 15.52 -19.29 40.33
CA ILE A 10 14.32 -18.72 39.72
C ILE A 10 14.61 -17.33 39.16
N LEU A 11 15.33 -16.48 39.90
CA LEU A 11 15.74 -15.15 39.44
C LEU A 11 16.59 -15.23 38.17
N VAL A 12 17.59 -16.11 38.15
CA VAL A 12 18.45 -16.32 36.98
C VAL A 12 17.64 -16.84 35.79
N PHE A 13 16.72 -17.77 36.01
CA PHE A 13 15.83 -18.28 34.96
C PHE A 13 15.01 -17.16 34.31
N PHE A 14 14.39 -16.29 35.11
CA PHE A 14 13.62 -15.15 34.59
C PHE A 14 14.50 -14.11 33.87
N LEU A 15 15.75 -13.92 34.27
CA LEU A 15 16.69 -13.01 33.59
C LEU A 15 17.17 -13.55 32.24
N THR A 16 17.14 -14.87 32.04
CA THR A 16 17.57 -15.52 30.78
C THR A 16 16.43 -15.78 29.80
N ILE A 17 15.18 -15.63 30.23
CA ILE A 17 14.02 -15.62 29.34
C ILE A 17 13.99 -14.29 28.58
N SER A 18 14.64 -14.27 27.42
CA SER A 18 14.53 -13.19 26.45
C SER A 18 13.49 -13.57 25.40
N SER A 19 12.42 -12.77 25.28
CA SER A 19 11.51 -12.90 24.13
C SER A 19 12.18 -12.32 22.89
N ALA A 20 12.02 -12.96 21.73
CA ALA A 20 12.49 -12.43 20.46
C ALA A 20 11.89 -11.03 20.21
N ALA A 21 12.68 -9.98 20.43
CA ALA A 21 12.28 -8.62 20.13
C ALA A 21 12.38 -8.43 18.61
N ASN A 22 11.24 -8.40 17.92
CA ASN A 22 11.15 -8.02 16.51
C ASN A 22 11.34 -6.50 16.37
N ALA A 23 12.53 -6.01 16.70
CA ALA A 23 12.88 -4.63 16.50
C ALA A 23 13.17 -4.40 15.01
N TYR A 24 12.12 -4.17 14.21
CA TYR A 24 12.17 -3.79 12.79
C TYR A 24 12.87 -2.43 12.52
N LEU A 25 13.56 -1.89 13.52
CA LEU A 25 14.26 -0.60 13.54
C LEU A 25 15.77 -0.81 13.79
N ASP A 26 16.34 -1.93 13.35
CA ASP A 26 17.76 -1.95 13.03
C ASP A 26 17.99 -1.13 11.74
N PRO A 27 19.15 -0.49 11.55
CA PRO A 27 19.39 0.37 10.38
C PRO A 27 19.22 -0.36 9.03
N GLY A 28 19.36 -1.69 9.02
CA GLY A 28 19.09 -2.55 7.87
C GLY A 28 17.60 -2.70 7.54
N THR A 29 16.78 -3.19 8.48
CA THR A 29 15.36 -3.46 8.21
C THR A 29 14.54 -2.18 8.09
N GLY A 30 14.90 -1.13 8.83
CA GLY A 30 14.29 0.19 8.68
C GLY A 30 14.47 0.76 7.27
N SER A 31 15.64 0.56 6.66
CA SER A 31 15.92 0.98 5.28
C SER A 31 15.09 0.18 4.27
N MET A 32 14.95 -1.14 4.45
CA MET A 32 14.12 -1.97 3.58
C MET A 32 12.64 -1.58 3.64
N LEU A 33 12.12 -1.26 4.84
CA LEU A 33 10.75 -0.80 5.01
C LEU A 33 10.50 0.50 4.25
N LEU A 34 11.39 1.50 4.43
CA LEU A 34 11.29 2.78 3.72
C LEU A 34 11.37 2.59 2.20
N GLN A 35 12.27 1.75 1.72
CA GLN A 35 12.38 1.42 0.29
C GLN A 35 11.09 0.78 -0.24
N GLY A 36 10.50 -0.17 0.50
CA GLY A 36 9.24 -0.80 0.12
C GLY A 36 8.07 0.20 0.02
N ILE A 37 7.99 1.15 0.95
CA ILE A 37 6.99 2.22 0.93
C ILE A 37 7.18 3.13 -0.27
N ILE A 38 8.42 3.58 -0.52
CA ILE A 38 8.71 4.45 -1.67
C ILE A 38 8.43 3.72 -2.99
N ALA A 39 8.86 2.46 -3.12
CA ALA A 39 8.64 1.66 -4.31
C ALA A 39 7.16 1.41 -4.58
N SER A 40 6.37 1.10 -3.56
CA SER A 40 4.92 0.87 -3.71
C SER A 40 4.17 2.15 -4.10
N ILE A 41 4.51 3.31 -3.53
CA ILE A 41 3.93 4.59 -3.94
C ILE A 41 4.31 4.92 -5.39
N ALA A 42 5.60 4.81 -5.74
CA ALA A 42 6.09 5.11 -7.08
C ALA A 42 5.42 4.21 -8.14
N LEU A 43 5.35 2.90 -7.86
CA LEU A 43 4.71 1.92 -8.74
C LEU A 43 3.20 2.16 -8.86
N GLY A 44 2.53 2.46 -7.75
CA GLY A 44 1.09 2.75 -7.73
C GLY A 44 0.75 3.97 -8.58
N LEU A 45 1.46 5.08 -8.36
CA LEU A 45 1.27 6.30 -9.15
C LEU A 45 1.60 6.09 -10.64
N PHE A 46 2.68 5.39 -10.94
CA PHE A 46 3.06 5.08 -12.32
C PHE A 46 2.00 4.21 -13.02
N THR A 47 1.45 3.23 -12.31
CA THR A 47 0.41 2.34 -12.84
C THR A 47 -0.88 3.12 -13.11
N ILE A 48 -1.33 3.94 -12.16
CA ILE A 48 -2.51 4.80 -12.32
C ILE A 48 -2.32 5.75 -13.51
N LYS A 49 -1.16 6.41 -13.60
CA LYS A 49 -0.85 7.34 -14.70
C LYS A 49 -0.88 6.63 -16.04
N THR A 50 -0.26 5.46 -16.14
CA THR A 50 -0.20 4.67 -17.38
C THR A 50 -1.60 4.21 -17.81
N TRP A 51 -2.48 3.90 -16.84
CA TRP A 51 -3.81 3.33 -17.11
C TRP A 51 -4.93 4.37 -17.05
N TRP A 52 -4.60 5.65 -16.92
CA TRP A 52 -5.56 6.73 -16.72
C TRP A 52 -6.67 6.73 -17.78
N TYR A 53 -6.31 6.62 -19.06
CA TYR A 53 -7.28 6.60 -20.15
C TYR A 53 -8.24 5.41 -20.09
N ARG A 54 -7.76 4.22 -19.70
CA ARG A 54 -8.62 3.05 -19.51
C ARG A 54 -9.55 3.26 -18.31
N LEU A 55 -9.00 3.76 -17.20
CA LEU A 55 -9.78 4.06 -15.99
C LEU A 55 -10.90 5.07 -16.28
N VAL A 56 -10.59 6.13 -17.03
CA VAL A 56 -11.54 7.18 -17.41
C VAL A 56 -12.51 6.70 -18.49
N SER A 57 -12.11 5.77 -19.37
CA SER A 57 -12.99 5.23 -20.41
C SER A 57 -14.21 4.46 -19.87
N PHE A 58 -14.14 3.98 -18.62
CA PHE A 58 -15.30 3.39 -17.93
C PHE A 58 -16.35 4.43 -17.53
N PHE A 59 -16.02 5.73 -17.57
CA PHE A 59 -16.99 6.80 -17.37
C PHE A 59 -17.59 7.19 -18.72
N PRO A 60 -18.89 6.94 -18.95
CA PRO A 60 -19.53 7.28 -20.21
C PRO A 60 -19.50 8.79 -20.41
N ASN A 61 -18.79 9.24 -21.44
CA ASN A 61 -18.72 10.64 -21.82
C ASN A 61 -20.06 11.07 -22.42
N ARG A 62 -20.94 11.68 -21.62
CA ARG A 62 -22.28 12.14 -22.02
C ARG A 62 -22.27 13.15 -23.17
N GLN A 63 -21.13 13.76 -23.45
CA GLN A 63 -20.96 14.77 -24.51
C GLN A 63 -21.08 14.18 -25.93
N GLN A 64 -20.79 12.89 -26.12
CA GLN A 64 -20.79 12.31 -27.48
C GLN A 64 -22.19 11.99 -28.02
N ASN A 65 -23.17 11.75 -27.14
CA ASN A 65 -24.55 11.50 -27.58
C ASN A 65 -25.25 12.76 -28.11
N GLN A 66 -24.94 13.94 -27.56
CA GLN A 66 -25.62 15.18 -27.95
C GLN A 66 -25.26 15.62 -29.38
N LYS A 67 -24.01 15.38 -29.81
CA LYS A 67 -23.54 15.73 -31.17
C LYS A 67 -24.15 14.84 -32.26
N ALA A 68 -24.43 13.58 -31.96
CA ALA A 68 -25.05 12.65 -32.91
C ALA A 68 -26.55 12.96 -33.13
N GLU A 69 -27.21 13.52 -32.12
CA GLU A 69 -28.63 13.88 -32.17
C GLU A 69 -28.85 15.25 -32.83
N GLU A 70 -27.92 16.19 -32.63
CA GLU A 70 -27.92 17.50 -33.32
C GLU A 70 -27.69 17.35 -34.84
N ASP A 71 -26.76 16.49 -35.27
CA ASP A 71 -26.48 16.22 -36.70
C ASP A 71 -27.62 15.45 -37.39
N ALA A 72 -28.30 14.54 -36.67
CA ALA A 72 -29.49 13.84 -37.17
C ALA A 72 -30.73 14.74 -37.32
N THR A 73 -30.73 15.92 -36.69
CA THR A 73 -31.86 16.87 -36.74
C THR A 73 -31.71 17.88 -37.89
N ILE A 74 -30.53 18.00 -38.51
CA ILE A 74 -30.28 18.90 -39.64
C ILE A 74 -30.61 18.14 -40.94
N PRO A 75 -31.69 18.49 -41.67
CA PRO A 75 -32.02 17.84 -42.93
C PRO A 75 -30.95 18.16 -43.97
N PRO A 76 -30.62 17.22 -44.89
CA PRO A 76 -29.68 17.52 -45.97
C PRO A 76 -30.20 18.69 -46.80
N GLU A 77 -29.41 19.76 -46.85
CA GLU A 77 -29.63 20.93 -47.69
C GLU A 77 -29.62 20.47 -49.17
N LYS A 78 -30.68 20.84 -49.90
CA LYS A 78 -30.97 20.36 -51.24
C LYS A 78 -30.01 20.89 -52.30
#